data_AF-A0A355IBJ9-F1
#
_entry.id   AF-A0A355IBJ9-F1
#
_cell.length_a   1.000
_cell.length_b   1.000
_cell.length_c   1.000
_cell.angle_alpha   90.00
_cell.angle_beta   90.00
_cell.angle_gamma   90.00
#
_symmetry.space_group_name_H-M   'P 1'
#
loop_
_entity.id
_entity.type
_entity.pdbx_description
1 polymer ?
#
loop_
_entity_poly.entity_id
_entity_poly.type
_entity_poly.pdbx_seq_one_letter_code
_entity_poly.pdbx_strand_id
1 'polypeptide(L)' 'MQFKKLYEVAEVQSGLVLSRKEAKFDSEKSVDYLKLNLRSISEDGTINKKSLDKYLACEKLNIQFITAKGD' A
#
# COMPACT_ATOMS: atom_id res chain seq x y z
N MET A 1 -7.46 27.68 19.47
CA MET A 1 -7.46 26.53 18.54
C MET A 1 -7.68 25.27 19.34
N GLN A 2 -8.59 24.40 18.90
CA GLN A 2 -8.83 23.10 19.54
C GLN A 2 -7.98 22.04 18.82
N PHE A 3 -7.11 21.37 19.55
CA PHE A 3 -6.31 20.26 19.01
C PHE A 3 -7.15 18.99 19.03
N LYS A 4 -7.15 18.25 17.91
CA LYS A 4 -7.72 16.90 17.82
C LYS A 4 -6.59 15.88 17.74
N LYS A 5 -6.81 14.71 18.32
CA LYS A 5 -5.91 13.57 18.16
C LYS A 5 -6.17 12.91 16.81
N LEU A 6 -5.14 12.35 16.19
CA LEU A 6 -5.26 11.73 14.86
C LEU A 6 -6.32 10.62 14.81
N TYR A 7 -6.41 9.80 15.86
CA TYR A 7 -7.42 8.73 15.92
C TYR A 7 -8.87 9.24 15.94
N GLU A 8 -9.10 10.52 16.26
CA GLU A 8 -10.44 11.12 16.25
C GLU A 8 -10.88 11.54 14.84
N VAL A 9 -9.95 11.56 13.88
CA VAL A 9 -10.18 12.07 12.51
C VAL A 9 -9.68 11.12 11.42
N ALA A 10 -8.97 10.05 11.77
CA ALA A 10 -8.44 9.07 10.83
C ALA A 10 -8.40 7.67 11.46
N GLU A 11 -8.66 6.67 10.63
CA GLU A 11 -8.40 5.27 10.99
C GLU A 11 -6.92 4.96 10.75
N VAL A 12 -6.22 4.53 11.81
CA VAL A 12 -4.80 4.16 11.72
C VAL A 12 -4.70 2.65 11.58
N GLN A 13 -4.12 2.20 10.48
CA GLN A 13 -3.86 0.78 10.24
C GLN A 13 -2.38 0.45 10.50
N SER A 14 -2.13 -0.79 10.92
CA SER A 14 -0.77 -1.31 11.04
C SER A 14 -0.17 -1.66 9.67
N GLY A 15 1.16 -1.62 9.56
CA GLY A 15 1.84 -1.93 8.30
C GLY A 15 1.91 -3.43 8.01
N LEU A 16 2.05 -3.77 6.72
CA LEU A 16 2.37 -5.11 6.24
C LEU A 16 3.86 -5.22 5.91
N VAL A 17 4.53 -6.26 6.40
CA VAL A 17 5.93 -6.55 6.03
C VAL A 17 5.97 -7.25 4.68
N LEU A 18 6.15 -6.46 3.61
CA LEU A 18 6.06 -6.93 2.22
C LEU A 18 7.06 -8.05 1.87
N SER A 19 8.27 -8.05 2.42
CA SER A 19 9.26 -9.10 2.13
C SER A 19 8.79 -10.49 2.55
N ARG A 20 7.89 -10.60 3.53
CA ARG A 20 7.30 -11.88 3.97
C ARG A 20 6.17 -12.35 3.06
N LYS A 21 5.61 -11.45 2.27
CA LYS A 21 4.49 -11.71 1.34
C LYS A 21 4.95 -11.74 -0.11
N GLU A 22 6.22 -11.42 -0.37
CA GLU A 22 6.77 -11.38 -1.71
C GLU A 22 6.92 -12.81 -2.27
N ALA A 23 6.50 -12.99 -3.52
CA ALA A 23 6.68 -14.23 -4.23
C ALA A 23 8.18 -14.51 -4.40
N LYS A 24 8.58 -15.76 -4.15
CA LYS A 24 9.91 -16.22 -4.54
C LYS A 24 9.95 -16.38 -6.06
N PHE A 25 11.16 -16.28 -6.64
CA PHE A 25 11.37 -16.59 -8.06
C PHE A 25 10.72 -17.94 -8.42
N ASP A 26 10.06 -17.98 -9.58
CA ASP A 26 9.31 -19.13 -10.14
C ASP A 26 8.02 -19.57 -9.43
N SER A 27 7.36 -18.68 -8.68
CA SER A 27 5.99 -18.99 -8.23
C SER A 27 4.98 -18.89 -9.37
N GLU A 28 4.56 -20.04 -9.90
CA GLU A 28 3.43 -20.16 -10.87
C GLU A 28 2.11 -19.55 -10.36
N LYS A 29 2.03 -19.22 -9.06
CA LYS A 29 0.83 -18.72 -8.37
C LYS A 29 1.04 -17.34 -7.74
N SER A 30 1.94 -16.54 -8.28
CA SER A 30 2.08 -15.15 -7.82
C SER A 30 0.86 -14.30 -8.16
N VAL A 31 0.58 -13.31 -7.30
CA VAL A 31 -0.50 -12.34 -7.50
C VAL A 31 0.10 -10.95 -7.71
N ASP A 32 -0.26 -10.30 -8.81
CA ASP A 32 0.27 -9.02 -9.22
C ASP A 32 -0.40 -7.86 -8.47
N TYR A 33 0.42 -6.97 -7.93
CA TYR A 33 0.02 -5.69 -7.35
C TYR A 33 0.95 -4.56 -7.81
N LEU A 34 0.53 -3.33 -7.53
CA LEU A 34 1.35 -2.14 -7.63
C LEU A 34 1.69 -1.65 -6.22
N LYS A 35 2.98 -1.44 -5.96
CA LYS A 35 3.47 -0.96 -4.67
C LYS A 35 3.39 0.55 -4.62
N LEU A 36 2.57 1.05 -3.70
CA LEU A 36 2.54 2.47 -3.32
C LEU A 36 3.65 2.75 -2.31
N ASN A 37 4.53 3.68 -2.65
CA ASN A 37 5.65 4.14 -1.85
C ASN A 37 5.70 5.68 -1.84
N LEU A 38 6.43 6.28 -0.89
CA LEU A 38 6.46 7.74 -0.74
C LEU A 38 6.93 8.46 -2.01
N ARG A 39 7.83 7.87 -2.81
CA ARG A 39 8.26 8.42 -4.10
C ARG A 39 7.14 8.51 -5.15
N SER A 40 6.03 7.80 -4.93
CA SER A 40 4.86 7.82 -5.80
C SER A 40 3.78 8.80 -5.35
N ILE A 41 4.02 9.52 -4.26
CA ILE A 41 3.13 10.57 -3.77
C ILE A 41 3.78 11.91 -4.14
N SER A 42 3.06 12.71 -4.93
CA SER A 42 3.48 14.06 -5.29
C SER A 42 3.32 15.01 -4.11
N GLU A 43 3.91 16.19 -4.17
CA GLU A 43 3.84 17.19 -3.07
C GLU A 43 2.41 17.62 -2.71
N ASP A 44 1.49 17.57 -3.68
CA ASP A 44 0.06 17.86 -3.49
C ASP A 44 -0.75 16.68 -2.95
N GLY A 45 -0.09 15.56 -2.61
CA GLY A 45 -0.71 14.34 -2.11
C GLY A 45 -1.28 13.43 -3.20
N THR A 46 -1.16 13.80 -4.48
CA THR A 46 -1.65 12.94 -5.57
C THR A 46 -0.75 11.74 -5.82
N ILE A 47 -1.37 10.61 -6.20
CA ILE A 47 -0.63 9.39 -6.54
C ILE A 47 -0.17 9.45 -8.00
N ASN A 48 1.14 9.46 -8.23
CA ASN A 48 1.73 9.26 -9.54
C ASN A 48 1.76 7.77 -9.90
N LYS A 49 0.79 7.33 -10.71
CA LYS A 49 0.70 5.92 -11.12
C LYS A 49 1.90 5.41 -11.92
N LYS A 50 2.68 6.30 -12.56
CA LYS A 50 3.83 5.92 -13.38
C LYS A 50 5.06 5.55 -12.56
N SER A 51 5.11 5.94 -11.29
CA SER A 51 6.21 5.63 -10.37
C SER A 51 5.94 4.43 -9.47
N LEU A 52 4.76 3.80 -9.61
CA LEU A 52 4.42 2.60 -8.86
C LEU A 52 5.27 1.42 -9.34
N ASP A 53 5.88 0.72 -8.40
CA ASP A 53 6.68 -0.46 -8.69
C ASP A 53 5.79 -1.70 -8.79
N LYS A 54 6.11 -2.64 -9.68
CA LYS A 54 5.44 -3.94 -9.72
C LYS A 54 5.81 -4.72 -8.45
N TYR A 55 4.81 -5.37 -7.84
CA TYR A 55 5.00 -6.24 -6.69
C TYR A 55 4.28 -7.57 -6.92
N LEU A 56 5.00 -8.67 -6.75
CA LEU A 56 4.47 -10.02 -6.87
C LEU A 56 4.31 -10.60 -5.48
N ALA A 57 3.07 -10.90 -5.08
CA ALA A 57 2.78 -11.53 -3.80
C ALA A 57 2.68 -13.05 -3.93
N CYS A 58 3.09 -13.79 -2.90
CA CYS A 58 2.94 -15.26 -2.83
C CYS A 58 1.50 -15.71 -2.53
N GLU A 59 0.62 -14.77 -2.16
CA GLU A 59 -0.79 -14.99 -1.87
C GLU A 59 -1.59 -13.69 -2.08
N LYS A 60 -2.93 -13.79 -2.05
CA LYS A 60 -3.79 -12.60 -2.09
C LYS A 60 -3.61 -11.79 -0.81
N LEU A 61 -3.32 -10.49 -0.92
CA LEU A 61 -3.20 -9.61 0.23
C LEU A 61 -4.59 -9.30 0.81
N ASN A 62 -4.65 -9.09 2.12
CA ASN A 62 -5.86 -8.63 2.79
C ASN A 62 -6.24 -7.24 2.24
N ILE A 63 -7.53 -7.02 2.01
CA ILE A 63 -8.08 -5.78 1.45
C ILE A 63 -7.70 -4.54 2.26
N GLN A 64 -7.49 -4.66 3.58
CA GLN A 64 -7.03 -3.56 4.41
C GLN A 64 -5.65 -3.01 4.01
N PHE A 65 -4.85 -3.76 3.22
CA PHE A 65 -3.55 -3.32 2.72
C PHE A 65 -3.60 -2.84 1.27
N ILE A 66 -4.80 -2.73 0.68
CA ILE A 66 -5.01 -2.31 -0.70
C ILE A 66 -5.68 -0.93 -0.68
N THR A 67 -5.00 0.05 -1.26
CA THR A 67 -5.53 1.42 -1.36
C THR A 67 -6.76 1.46 -2.27
N ALA A 68 -7.80 2.15 -1.80
CA ALA A 68 -9.04 2.41 -2.51
C ALA A 68 -9.28 3.92 -2.71
N LYS A 69 -10.25 4.27 -3.55
CA LYS A 69 -10.65 5.67 -3.73
C LYS A 69 -11.32 6.16 -2.44
N GLY A 70 -10.74 7.18 -1.81
CA GLY A 70 -11.24 7.78 -0.57
C GLY A 70 -10.34 7.52 0.64
N ASP A 71 -9.31 6.70 0.48
CA ASP A 71 -8.18 6.61 1.42
C ASP A 71 -7.29 7.86 1.39
#